data_AF-A0A849U3P0-F1
#
_entry.id   AF-A0A849U3P0-F1
#
_cell.length_a   1.000
_cell.length_b   1.000
_cell.length_c   1.000
_cell.angle_alpha   90.00
_cell.angle_beta   90.00
_cell.angle_gamma   90.00
#
_symmetry.space_group_name_H-M   'P 1'
#
loop_
_entity.id
_entity.type
_entity.pdbx_description
1 polymer ?
#
loop_
_entity_poly.entity_id
_entity_poly.type
_entity_poly.pdbx_seq_one_letter_code
_entity_poly.pdbx_strand_id
1 'polypeptide(L)'
;MTLLLGLFLGAAFGTVLQLSGVLSHTKIIGTLRLTGFTIMKLIMTAIGVGLIGVHALDALGVAHMNAKDLYLPGIVVAGLIFGVGFAITGYCSGTVLAAAAEGKLDACPAR
;
A
#
# COMPACT_ATOMS: atom_id res chain seq x y z
N MET A 1 5.69 -21.62 12.57
CA MET A 1 4.48 -20.86 12.96
C MET A 1 4.44 -19.44 12.39
N THR A 2 5.55 -18.87 11.90
CA THR A 2 5.61 -17.51 11.34
C THR A 2 4.86 -17.34 10.01
N LEU A 3 4.86 -18.34 9.12
CA LEU A 3 4.14 -18.25 7.84
C LEU A 3 2.62 -18.17 7.99
N LEU A 4 2.06 -18.87 8.96
CA LEU A 4 0.61 -18.93 9.20
C LEU A 4 0.11 -17.60 9.79
N LEU A 5 0.90 -16.99 10.69
CA LEU A 5 0.64 -15.63 11.17
C LEU A 5 0.78 -14.59 10.04
N GLY A 6 1.78 -14.73 9.17
CA GLY A 6 1.95 -13.85 8.01
C GLY A 6 0.77 -13.93 7.04
N LEU A 7 0.26 -15.13 6.78
CA LEU A 7 -0.92 -15.34 5.94
C LEU A 7 -2.18 -14.71 6.57
N PHE A 8 -2.38 -14.88 7.88
CA PHE A 8 -3.52 -14.31 8.58
C PHE A 8 -3.48 -12.78 8.60
N LEU A 9 -2.31 -12.19 8.88
CA LEU A 9 -2.12 -10.74 8.90
C LEU A 9 -2.27 -10.14 7.50
N GLY A 10 -1.75 -10.82 6.47
CA GLY A 10 -1.94 -10.45 5.07
C GLY A 10 -3.41 -10.52 4.63
N ALA A 11 -4.13 -11.57 5.02
CA ALA A 11 -5.56 -11.72 4.74
C ALA A 11 -6.40 -10.63 5.44
N ALA A 12 -6.11 -10.34 6.72
CA ALA A 12 -6.78 -9.28 7.46
C ALA A 12 -6.50 -7.89 6.87
N PHE A 13 -5.27 -7.64 6.42
CA PHE A 13 -4.94 -6.39 5.72
C PHE A 13 -5.67 -6.29 4.38
N GLY A 14 -5.72 -7.39 3.61
CA GLY A 14 -6.43 -7.46 2.34
C GLY A 14 -7.93 -7.20 2.47
N THR A 15 -8.60 -7.76 3.49
CA THR A 15 -10.04 -7.52 3.73
C THR A 15 -10.32 -6.07 4.12
N VAL A 16 -9.46 -5.44 4.92
CA VAL A 16 -9.58 -4.01 5.26
C VAL A 16 -9.42 -3.13 4.01
N LEU A 17 -8.48 -3.48 3.12
CA LEU A 17 -8.34 -2.78 1.84
C LEU A 17 -9.57 -2.96 0.94
N GLN A 18 -10.13 -4.17 0.86
CA GLN A 18 -11.37 -4.44 0.13
C GLN A 18 -12.53 -3.57 0.66
N LEU A 19 -12.68 -3.51 1.99
CA LEU A 19 -13.74 -2.77 2.66
C LEU A 19 -13.61 -1.24 2.49
N SER A 20 -12.38 -0.74 2.36
CA SER A 20 -12.12 0.68 2.10
C SER A 20 -12.56 1.15 0.71
N GLY A 21 -12.85 0.22 -0.21
CA GLY A 21 -13.36 0.52 -1.55
C GLY A 21 -12.44 1.41 -2.38
N VAL A 22 -11.14 1.37 -2.08
CA VAL A 22 -10.05 2.11 -2.77
C VAL A 22 -9.64 1.44 -4.08
N LEU A 23 -10.12 0.21 -4.33
CA LEU A 23 -9.78 -0.59 -5.51
C LEU A 23 -10.39 -0.07 -6.83
N SER A 24 -11.30 0.90 -6.76
CA SER A 24 -11.85 1.52 -7.96
C SER A 24 -10.87 2.54 -8.56
N HIS A 25 -10.42 2.28 -9.79
CA HIS A 25 -9.57 3.17 -10.59
C HIS A 25 -10.08 4.62 -10.59
N THR A 26 -11.40 4.79 -10.67
CA THR A 26 -12.06 6.10 -10.71
C THR A 26 -11.83 6.92 -9.44
N LYS A 27 -11.71 6.29 -8.26
CA LYS A 27 -11.36 6.99 -7.01
C LYS A 27 -9.89 7.38 -6.96
N ILE A 28 -9.00 6.55 -7.52
CA ILE A 28 -7.56 6.85 -7.59
C ILE A 28 -7.33 8.03 -8.54
N ILE A 29 -7.89 8.00 -9.75
CA ILE A 29 -7.83 9.14 -10.68
C ILE A 29 -8.54 10.37 -10.12
N GLY A 30 -9.63 10.19 -9.36
CA GLY A 30 -10.30 11.28 -8.63
C GLY A 30 -9.45 11.92 -7.53
N THR A 31 -8.52 11.17 -6.90
CA THR A 31 -7.54 11.72 -5.96
C THR A 31 -6.40 12.45 -6.69
N LEU A 32 -5.95 11.95 -7.85
CA LEU A 32 -5.01 12.67 -8.72
C LEU A 32 -5.61 13.98 -9.28
N ARG A 33 -6.93 14.02 -9.52
CA ARG A 33 -7.69 15.23 -9.92
C ARG A 33 -8.14 16.12 -8.75
N LEU A 34 -7.67 15.87 -7.52
CA LEU A 34 -8.01 16.64 -6.31
C LEU A 34 -9.51 16.68 -5.92
N THR A 35 -10.34 15.80 -6.48
CA THR A 35 -11.80 15.80 -6.21
C THR A 35 -12.20 14.89 -5.04
N GLY A 36 -11.32 13.98 -4.61
CA GLY A 36 -11.59 13.02 -3.53
C GLY A 36 -10.42 12.84 -2.56
N PHE A 37 -10.51 13.41 -1.36
CA PHE A 37 -9.49 13.33 -0.30
C PHE A 37 -9.52 12.03 0.53
N THR A 38 -10.40 11.08 0.20
CA THR A 38 -10.59 9.86 0.98
C THR A 38 -9.33 8.99 1.02
N ILE A 39 -8.63 8.87 -0.11
CA ILE A 39 -7.40 8.06 -0.21
C ILE A 39 -6.25 8.74 0.52
N MET A 40 -6.10 10.05 0.35
CA MET A 40 -5.06 10.83 1.05
C MET A 40 -5.21 10.71 2.58
N LYS A 41 -6.43 10.86 3.10
CA LYS A 41 -6.70 10.70 4.53
C LYS A 41 -6.40 9.28 5.02
N LEU A 42 -6.77 8.25 4.24
CA LEU A 42 -6.52 6.86 4.59
C LEU A 42 -5.01 6.55 4.67
N ILE A 43 -4.23 7.00 3.69
CA ILE A 43 -2.78 6.74 3.68
C ILE A 43 -2.11 7.46 4.86
N MET A 44 -2.48 8.71 5.13
CA MET A 44 -1.95 9.43 6.29
C MET A 44 -2.31 8.78 7.63
N THR A 45 -3.56 8.35 7.81
CA THR A 45 -3.96 7.67 9.05
C THR A 45 -3.31 6.30 9.18
N ALA A 46 -3.17 5.55 8.08
CA ALA A 46 -2.47 4.26 8.07
C ALA A 46 -0.99 4.41 8.43
N ILE A 47 -0.28 5.40 7.88
CA ILE A 47 1.11 5.67 8.23
C ILE A 47 1.22 6.10 9.70
N GLY A 48 0.34 6.99 10.17
CA GLY A 48 0.34 7.44 11.56
C GLY A 48 0.11 6.31 12.56
N VAL A 49 -0.94 5.50 12.34
CA VAL A 49 -1.25 4.33 13.17
C VAL A 49 -0.15 3.28 13.06
N GLY A 50 0.42 3.07 11.88
CA GLY A 50 1.53 2.15 11.65
C GLY A 50 2.78 2.55 12.42
N LEU A 51 3.15 3.83 12.39
CA LEU A 51 4.31 4.35 13.12
C LEU A 51 4.13 4.17 14.63
N ILE A 52 2.96 4.56 15.16
CA ILE A 52 2.64 4.42 16.59
C ILE A 52 2.62 2.94 17.01
N GLY A 53 1.99 2.07 16.21
CA GLY A 53 1.89 0.64 16.50
C GLY A 53 3.26 -0.05 16.47
N VAL A 54 4.10 0.31 15.51
CA VAL A 54 5.45 -0.25 15.36
C VAL A 54 6.37 0.21 16.51
N HIS A 55 6.33 1.50 16.88
CA HIS A 55 7.08 2.00 18.04
C HIS A 55 6.59 1.41 19.37
N ALA A 56 5.29 1.13 19.51
CA ALA A 56 4.77 0.44 20.68
C ALA A 56 5.29 -1.01 20.76
N LEU A 57 5.34 -1.73 19.63
CA LEU A 57 5.90 -3.09 19.57
C LEU A 57 7.41 -3.14 19.80
N ASP A 58 8.14 -2.11 19.38
CA ASP A 58 9.56 -1.92 19.65
C ASP A 58 9.82 -1.68 21.15
N ALA A 59 9.00 -0.84 21.80
CA ALA A 59 9.06 -0.60 23.25
C ALA A 59 8.77 -1.85 24.09
N LEU A 60 7.98 -2.81 23.58
CA LEU A 60 7.74 -4.11 24.23
C LEU A 60 8.84 -5.15 23.97
N GLY A 61 9.89 -4.82 23.20
CA GLY A 61 11.06 -5.69 23.00
C GLY A 61 10.83 -6.90 22.08
N VAL A 62 9.72 -6.92 21.33
CA VAL A 62 9.33 -8.04 20.45
C VAL A 62 9.69 -7.77 18.98
N ALA A 63 9.87 -6.51 18.59
CA ALA A 63 10.19 -6.11 17.22
C ALA A 63 11.61 -5.53 17.13
N HIS A 64 12.53 -6.27 16.53
CA HIS A 64 13.87 -5.73 16.23
C HIS A 64 13.72 -4.76 15.04
N MET A 65 13.69 -3.45 15.28
CA MET A 65 13.73 -2.42 14.24
C MET A 65 15.03 -2.52 13.44
N ASN A 66 15.07 -3.36 12.40
CA ASN A 66 16.14 -3.35 11.41
C ASN A 66 15.83 -2.27 10.38
N ALA A 67 16.07 -1.01 10.77
CA ALA A 67 16.03 0.11 9.84
C ALA A 67 17.08 -0.16 8.76
N LYS A 68 16.62 -0.36 7.53
CA LYS A 68 17.49 -0.64 6.39
C LYS A 68 18.37 0.58 6.15
N ASP A 69 19.67 0.37 5.95
CA ASP A 69 20.63 1.45 5.69
C ASP A 69 20.13 2.38 4.58
N LEU A 70 20.31 3.68 4.81
CA LEU A 70 19.83 4.73 3.93
C LEU A 70 20.64 4.75 2.62
N TYR A 71 20.23 3.91 1.67
CA TYR A 71 20.84 3.84 0.34
C TYR A 71 20.21 4.90 -0.58
N LEU A 72 20.63 6.16 -0.39
CA LEU A 72 20.18 7.33 -1.14
C LEU A 72 20.06 7.12 -2.66
N PRO A 73 21.08 6.59 -3.37
CA PRO A 73 21.00 6.46 -4.83
C PRO A 73 19.94 5.42 -5.25
N GLY A 74 19.79 4.32 -4.52
CA GLY A 74 18.75 3.33 -4.85
C GLY A 74 17.35 3.81 -4.51
N ILE A 75 17.16 4.60 -3.45
CA ILE A 75 15.86 5.20 -3.11
C ILE A 75 15.43 6.19 -4.20
N VAL A 76 16.34 7.03 -4.70
CA VAL A 76 16.05 7.99 -5.76
C VAL A 76 15.68 7.27 -7.07
N VAL A 77 16.46 6.27 -7.48
CA VAL A 77 16.18 5.50 -8.70
C VAL A 77 14.88 4.71 -8.57
N ALA A 78 14.66 4.03 -7.44
CA ALA A 78 13.42 3.28 -7.20
C ALA A 78 12.20 4.21 -7.14
N GLY A 79 12.32 5.37 -6.50
CA GLY A 79 11.26 6.38 -6.42
C GLY A 79 10.88 6.95 -7.79
N LEU A 80 11.87 7.20 -8.65
CA LEU A 80 11.64 7.63 -10.04
C LEU A 80 10.91 6.56 -10.85
N ILE A 81 11.37 5.31 -10.81
CA ILE A 81 10.74 4.21 -11.55
C ILE A 81 9.32 3.96 -11.03
N PHE A 82 9.14 3.92 -9.72
CA PHE A 82 7.82 3.74 -9.09
C PHE A 82 6.87 4.90 -9.43
N GLY A 83 7.35 6.15 -9.36
CA GLY A 83 6.56 7.33 -9.68
C GLY A 83 6.12 7.35 -11.14
N VAL A 84 7.02 7.05 -12.08
CA VAL A 84 6.70 6.95 -13.51
C VAL A 84 5.70 5.83 -13.76
N GLY A 85 5.88 4.65 -13.16
CA GLY A 85 4.93 3.54 -13.27
C GLY A 85 3.54 3.89 -12.72
N PHE A 86 3.48 4.55 -11.57
CA PHE A 86 2.23 5.00 -10.96
C PHE A 86 1.52 6.05 -11.83
N ALA A 87 2.26 7.00 -12.42
CA ALA A 87 1.71 8.01 -13.30
C ALA A 87 1.09 7.43 -14.58
N ILE A 88 1.68 6.36 -15.13
CA ILE A 88 1.20 5.71 -16.37
C ILE A 88 0.00 4.81 -16.09
N THR A 89 0.06 4.01 -15.02
CA THR A 89 -0.94 2.97 -14.74
C THR A 89 -2.11 3.44 -13.88
N GLY A 90 -1.95 4.53 -13.12
CA GLY A 90 -2.98 5.02 -12.21
C GLY A 90 -3.33 4.04 -11.07
N TYR A 91 -2.49 3.03 -10.83
CA TYR A 91 -2.61 2.05 -9.75
C TYR A 91 -1.30 1.96 -8.99
N CYS A 92 -1.36 1.81 -7.66
CA CYS A 92 -0.19 1.47 -6.87
C CYS A 92 -0.04 -0.06 -6.79
N SER A 93 1.18 -0.53 -6.54
CA SER A 93 1.52 -1.96 -6.53
C SER A 93 0.62 -2.82 -5.62
N GLY A 94 0.09 -2.26 -4.53
CA GLY A 94 -0.86 -2.94 -3.65
C GLY A 94 -2.28 -2.98 -4.20
N THR A 95 -2.75 -1.90 -4.85
CA THR A 95 -4.11 -1.85 -5.40
C THR A 95 -4.25 -2.61 -6.70
N VAL A 96 -3.18 -2.75 -7.50
CA VAL A 96 -3.21 -3.61 -8.70
C VAL A 96 -3.38 -5.09 -8.34
N LEU A 97 -2.71 -5.57 -7.29
CA LEU A 97 -2.86 -6.96 -6.80
C LEU A 97 -4.27 -7.21 -6.29
N ALA A 98 -4.80 -6.26 -5.52
CA ALA A 98 -6.13 -6.39 -4.93
C ALA A 98 -7.24 -6.25 -5.99
N ALA A 99 -7.05 -5.37 -7.00
CA ALA A 99 -7.99 -5.22 -8.11
C ALA A 99 -7.98 -6.45 -9.05
N ALA A 100 -6.81 -7.07 -9.24
CA ALA A 100 -6.70 -8.36 -9.91
C ALA A 100 -7.42 -9.47 -9.12
N ALA A 101 -7.36 -9.45 -7.78
CA ALA A 101 -8.08 -10.40 -6.92
C ALA A 101 -9.60 -10.20 -6.91
N GLU A 102 -10.09 -8.97 -7.13
CA GLU A 102 -11.53 -8.70 -7.34
C GLU A 102 -12.06 -9.14 -8.72
N GLY A 103 -11.18 -9.64 -9.61
CA GLY A 103 -11.59 -10.08 -10.95
C GLY A 103 -11.96 -8.92 -11.89
N LYS A 104 -11.58 -7.68 -11.55
CA LYS A 104 -11.74 -6.55 -12.47
C LYS A 104 -10.72 -6.69 -13.60
N LEU A 105 -11.23 -6.91 -14.82
CA LEU A 105 -10.46 -7.01 -16.07
C LEU A 105 -9.59 -5.76 -16.34
N ASP A 106 -9.89 -4.64 -15.68
CA ASP A 106 -9.15 -3.37 -15.75
C ASP A 106 -7.73 -3.44 -15.16
N ALA A 107 -7.43 -4.43 -14.29
CA ALA A 107 -6.14 -4.59 -13.62
C ALA A 107 -5.25 -5.69 -14.24
N CYS A 108 -5.79 -6.46 -15.19
CA CYS A 108 -5.01 -7.44 -15.93
C CYS A 108 -4.41 -6.74 -17.16
N PRO A 109 -3.08 -6.78 -17.38
CA PRO A 109 -2.47 -6.31 -18.63
C PRO A 109 -2.83 -7.18 -19.85
N ALA A 110 -3.83 -8.06 -19.74
CA ALA A 110 -4.40 -8.83 -20.85
C ALA A 110 -5.50 -8.03 -21.55
N ARG A 111 -5.09 -6.93 -22.19
CA ARG A 111 -5.63 -6.57 -23.49
C ARG A 111 -4.47 -6.30 -24.45
#